data_AF-Q2U084-F1
#
_entry.id   AF-Q2U084-F1
#
_cell.length_a   1.000
_cell.length_b   1.000
_cell.length_c   1.000
_cell.angle_alpha   90.00
_cell.angle_beta   90.00
_cell.angle_gamma   90.00
#
_symmetry.space_group_name_H-M   'P 1'
#
loop_
_entity.id
_entity.type
_entity.pdbx_description
1 polymer ?
#
loop_
_entity_poly.entity_id
_entity_poly.type
_entity_poly.pdbx_seq_one_letter_code
_entity_poly.pdbx_strand_id
1 'polypeptide(L)'
;MALKLLRKSLASSEEHSEATLITVLVLTTFEEFVGDWVNLIDHHQAAHALMRELLSPKSIITNELHGQIFPWYARFDVVAGILAGNEMVLGREWYIAKEDYDAQQATKYPGNADKQLNLAASINRRFGLEMASLYAKLSRGMIPIDEFIIQNDQLGQTLERMREILEKFHNSEYAVWQYPDRQPLTEDDIVDPYIPGGMYRGPLWDVNVAWIDYYSTKTMFKYQSLLSVRQSSPSELQHLALEQCRLIEAIERWPEKENGYMFTYKNSIGMACLFAPKDSKHAMWGRKRLALLERNG
;
A
#
# COMPACT_ATOMS: atom_id res chain seq x y z
N MET A 1 -2.69 6.17 -29.00
CA MET A 1 -2.97 5.05 -29.92
C MET A 1 -3.44 3.80 -29.17
N ALA A 2 -2.74 3.36 -28.11
CA ALA A 2 -3.14 2.24 -27.24
C ALA A 2 -4.56 2.37 -26.63
N LEU A 3 -4.92 3.55 -26.10
CA LEU A 3 -6.23 3.79 -25.47
C LEU A 3 -7.42 3.61 -26.44
N LYS A 4 -7.25 4.00 -27.72
CA LYS A 4 -8.26 3.78 -28.77
C LYS A 4 -8.38 2.31 -29.18
N LEU A 5 -7.27 1.57 -29.17
CA LEU A 5 -7.25 0.15 -29.46
C LEU A 5 -7.86 -0.66 -28.31
N LEU A 6 -7.60 -0.29 -27.05
CA LEU A 6 -8.25 -0.90 -25.90
C LEU A 6 -9.76 -0.68 -25.94
N ARG A 7 -10.23 0.56 -26.11
CA ARG A 7 -11.69 0.83 -26.21
C ARG A 7 -12.35 0.08 -27.36
N LYS A 8 -11.63 -0.10 -28.47
CA LYS A 8 -12.11 -0.90 -29.61
C LYS A 8 -12.13 -2.41 -29.32
N SER A 9 -11.17 -2.92 -28.55
CA SER A 9 -11.11 -4.32 -28.10
C SER A 9 -12.14 -4.62 -27.00
N LEU A 10 -12.40 -3.70 -26.07
CA LEU A 10 -13.48 -3.83 -25.09
C LEU A 10 -14.88 -3.70 -25.71
N ALA A 11 -14.97 -3.04 -26.88
CA ALA A 11 -16.21 -2.91 -27.65
C ALA A 11 -16.33 -3.97 -28.76
N SER A 12 -15.32 -4.81 -28.97
CA SER A 12 -15.42 -5.93 -29.92
C SER A 12 -16.13 -7.10 -29.26
N SER A 13 -16.69 -8.01 -30.07
CA SER A 13 -17.30 -9.25 -29.58
C SER A 13 -16.26 -10.34 -29.27
N GLU A 14 -14.99 -9.96 -29.09
CA GLU A 14 -13.90 -10.90 -28.80
C GLU A 14 -13.93 -11.28 -27.32
N GLU A 15 -13.64 -12.54 -27.01
CA GLU A 15 -13.56 -13.00 -25.62
C GLU A 15 -12.45 -12.22 -24.88
N HIS A 16 -12.77 -11.72 -23.69
CA HIS A 16 -11.77 -11.11 -22.83
C HIS A 16 -10.82 -12.17 -22.28
N SER A 17 -9.57 -11.77 -22.03
CA SER A 17 -8.53 -12.63 -21.48
C SER A 17 -7.81 -11.96 -20.31
N GLU A 18 -6.97 -12.71 -19.59
CA GLU A 18 -6.10 -12.15 -18.55
C GLU A 18 -5.21 -11.04 -19.11
N ALA A 19 -4.80 -11.12 -20.38
CA ALA A 19 -4.04 -10.07 -21.05
C ALA A 19 -4.84 -8.77 -21.20
N THR A 20 -6.15 -8.86 -21.47
CA THR A 20 -7.06 -7.70 -21.52
C THR A 20 -7.12 -7.03 -20.15
N LEU A 21 -7.32 -7.81 -19.09
CA LEU A 21 -7.37 -7.32 -17.71
C LEU A 21 -6.05 -6.65 -17.29
N ILE A 22 -4.91 -7.29 -17.56
CA ILE A 22 -3.59 -6.71 -17.29
C ILE A 22 -3.42 -5.38 -18.03
N THR A 23 -3.85 -5.29 -19.29
CA THR A 23 -3.76 -4.04 -20.07
C THR A 23 -4.57 -2.92 -19.43
N VAL A 24 -5.79 -3.21 -18.94
CA VAL A 24 -6.61 -2.23 -18.21
C VAL A 24 -5.94 -1.81 -16.90
N LEU A 25 -5.34 -2.75 -16.15
CA LEU A 25 -4.61 -2.43 -14.91
C LEU A 25 -3.37 -1.56 -15.15
N VAL A 26 -2.63 -1.80 -16.25
CA VAL A 26 -1.52 -0.93 -16.68
C VAL A 26 -2.01 0.49 -16.95
N LEU A 27 -3.14 0.64 -17.66
CA LEU A 27 -3.69 1.96 -17.97
C LEU A 27 -4.20 2.69 -16.73
N THR A 28 -4.89 1.97 -15.84
CA THR A 28 -5.32 2.50 -14.54
C THR A 28 -4.12 2.97 -13.72
N THR A 29 -3.01 2.24 -13.78
CA THR A 29 -1.74 2.61 -13.12
C THR A 29 -1.16 3.88 -13.72
N PHE A 30 -1.11 3.99 -15.05
CA PHE A 30 -0.64 5.18 -15.77
C PHE A 30 -1.49 6.42 -15.45
N GLU A 31 -2.82 6.28 -15.41
CA GLU A 31 -3.73 7.39 -15.12
C GLU A 31 -3.60 7.91 -13.70
N GLU A 32 -3.36 7.02 -12.74
CA GLU A 32 -3.03 7.42 -11.37
C GLU A 32 -1.71 8.22 -11.32
N PHE A 33 -0.75 7.91 -12.19
CA PHE A 33 0.52 8.63 -12.26
C PHE A 33 0.37 10.04 -12.84
N VAL A 34 -0.41 10.20 -13.91
CA VAL A 34 -0.62 11.51 -14.53
C VAL A 34 -1.71 12.35 -13.85
N GLY A 35 -2.37 11.80 -12.81
CA GLY A 35 -3.43 12.47 -12.07
C GLY A 35 -4.76 12.56 -12.81
N ASP A 36 -4.99 11.67 -13.80
CA ASP A 36 -6.24 11.62 -14.57
C ASP A 36 -7.30 10.78 -13.84
N TRP A 37 -7.86 11.38 -12.79
CA TRP A 37 -8.83 10.73 -11.91
C TRP A 37 -10.11 10.29 -12.61
N VAL A 38 -10.53 10.98 -13.68
CA VAL A 38 -11.75 10.65 -14.42
C VAL A 38 -11.55 9.33 -15.17
N ASN A 39 -10.51 9.23 -15.99
CA ASN A 39 -10.25 7.99 -16.72
C ASN A 39 -9.87 6.84 -15.77
N LEU A 40 -9.19 7.12 -14.66
CA LEU A 40 -8.85 6.13 -13.64
C LEU A 40 -10.11 5.43 -13.10
N ILE A 41 -11.17 6.18 -12.79
CA ILE A 41 -12.42 5.61 -12.26
C ILE A 41 -13.08 4.70 -13.30
N ASP A 42 -13.15 5.15 -14.56
CA ASP A 42 -13.75 4.37 -15.65
C ASP A 42 -12.98 3.06 -15.89
N HIS A 43 -11.65 3.11 -15.91
CA HIS A 43 -10.84 1.90 -16.09
C HIS A 43 -10.81 1.00 -14.86
N HIS A 44 -10.90 1.55 -13.64
CA HIS A 44 -11.09 0.74 -12.45
C HIS A 44 -12.42 -0.04 -12.49
N GLN A 45 -13.50 0.58 -12.96
CA GLN A 45 -14.78 -0.11 -13.16
C GLN A 45 -14.70 -1.20 -14.24
N ALA A 46 -14.00 -0.92 -15.35
CA ALA A 46 -13.75 -1.93 -16.39
C ALA A 46 -12.92 -3.10 -15.85
N ALA A 47 -11.87 -2.83 -15.08
CA ALA A 47 -11.05 -3.85 -14.43
C ALA A 47 -11.89 -4.68 -13.45
N HIS A 48 -12.82 -4.05 -12.71
CA HIS A 48 -13.73 -4.77 -11.82
C HIS A 48 -14.64 -5.75 -12.58
N ALA A 49 -15.22 -5.32 -13.72
CA ALA A 49 -16.04 -6.19 -14.56
C ALA A 49 -15.22 -7.40 -15.05
N LEU A 50 -14.01 -7.16 -15.56
CA LEU A 50 -13.10 -8.20 -16.03
C LEU A 50 -12.62 -9.14 -14.91
N MET A 51 -12.38 -8.63 -13.70
CA MET A 51 -12.05 -9.44 -12.53
C MET A 51 -13.14 -10.47 -12.24
N ARG A 52 -14.41 -10.08 -12.32
CA ARG A 52 -15.55 -10.99 -12.05
C ARG A 52 -15.87 -11.93 -13.22
N GLU A 53 -15.52 -11.53 -14.44
CA GLU A 53 -15.69 -12.34 -15.64
C GLU A 53 -14.63 -13.44 -15.72
N LEU A 54 -13.37 -13.10 -15.46
CA LEU A 54 -12.22 -13.98 -15.72
C LEU A 54 -11.75 -14.74 -14.47
N LEU A 55 -11.94 -14.16 -13.29
CA LEU A 55 -11.41 -14.69 -12.04
C LEU A 55 -12.51 -14.95 -11.02
N SER A 56 -12.13 -15.65 -9.95
CA SER A 56 -12.97 -15.95 -8.79
C SER A 56 -12.08 -15.96 -7.55
N PRO A 57 -12.67 -15.86 -6.33
CA PRO A 57 -11.90 -15.98 -5.08
C PRO A 57 -11.05 -17.26 -5.01
N LYS A 58 -11.51 -18.35 -5.65
CA LYS A 58 -10.76 -19.60 -5.71
C LYS A 58 -9.65 -19.58 -6.76
N SER A 59 -9.87 -18.97 -7.92
CA SER A 59 -8.89 -19.00 -9.01
C SER A 59 -7.72 -18.04 -8.79
N ILE A 60 -7.86 -17.01 -7.92
CA ILE A 60 -6.76 -16.08 -7.60
C ILE A 60 -5.58 -16.72 -6.84
N ILE A 61 -5.74 -17.96 -6.36
CA ILE A 61 -4.71 -18.70 -5.62
C ILE A 61 -4.22 -19.96 -6.36
N THR A 62 -4.70 -20.23 -7.58
CA THR A 62 -4.38 -21.48 -8.29
C THR A 62 -3.09 -21.41 -9.10
N ASN A 63 -2.70 -20.22 -9.56
CA ASN A 63 -1.47 -20.01 -10.31
C ASN A 63 -0.86 -18.65 -9.98
N GLU A 64 0.40 -18.48 -10.38
CA GLU A 64 1.18 -17.27 -10.09
C GLU A 64 0.58 -16.02 -10.75
N LEU A 65 0.18 -16.11 -12.02
CA LEU A 65 -0.39 -14.98 -12.76
C LEU A 65 -1.62 -14.40 -12.05
N HIS A 66 -2.58 -15.24 -11.69
CA HIS A 66 -3.77 -14.79 -10.97
C HIS A 66 -3.43 -14.27 -9.57
N GLY A 67 -2.44 -14.92 -8.94
CA GLY A 67 -1.89 -14.51 -7.65
C GLY A 67 -1.26 -13.11 -7.67
N GLN A 68 -0.85 -12.60 -8.84
CA GLN A 68 -0.32 -11.25 -9.05
C GLN A 68 -1.39 -10.26 -9.54
N ILE A 69 -2.33 -10.70 -10.37
CA ILE A 69 -3.42 -9.84 -10.87
C ILE A 69 -4.30 -9.33 -9.72
N PHE A 70 -4.71 -10.22 -8.79
CA PHE A 70 -5.59 -9.81 -7.71
C PHE A 70 -4.98 -8.74 -6.80
N PRO A 71 -3.75 -8.89 -6.25
CA PRO A 71 -3.13 -7.86 -5.42
C PRO A 71 -2.97 -6.50 -6.13
N TRP A 72 -2.77 -6.51 -7.45
CA TRP A 72 -2.69 -5.29 -8.26
C TRP A 72 -4.05 -4.60 -8.36
N TYR A 73 -5.10 -5.34 -8.74
CA TYR A 73 -6.46 -4.81 -8.78
C TYR A 73 -6.92 -4.30 -7.40
N ALA A 74 -6.71 -5.11 -6.36
CA ALA A 74 -7.14 -4.82 -4.99
C ALA A 74 -6.55 -3.52 -4.44
N ARG A 75 -5.36 -3.09 -4.92
CA ARG A 75 -4.78 -1.80 -4.54
C ARG A 75 -5.69 -0.63 -4.94
N PHE A 76 -6.25 -0.66 -6.15
CA PHE A 76 -7.16 0.38 -6.63
C PHE A 76 -8.51 0.31 -5.93
N ASP A 77 -9.04 -0.90 -5.75
CA ASP A 77 -10.31 -1.13 -5.06
C ASP A 77 -10.26 -0.60 -3.62
N VAL A 78 -9.12 -0.82 -2.94
CA VAL A 78 -8.88 -0.32 -1.59
C VAL A 78 -8.85 1.21 -1.52
N VAL A 79 -8.06 1.83 -2.39
CA VAL A 79 -7.93 3.30 -2.43
C VAL A 79 -9.27 3.95 -2.81
N ALA A 80 -9.97 3.40 -3.80
CA ALA A 80 -11.28 3.90 -4.23
C ALA A 80 -12.32 3.81 -3.11
N GLY A 81 -12.39 2.67 -2.39
CA GLY A 81 -13.31 2.50 -1.26
C GLY A 81 -13.06 3.51 -0.14
N ILE A 82 -11.79 3.69 0.26
CA ILE A 82 -11.41 4.64 1.31
C ILE A 82 -11.76 6.09 0.90
N LEU A 83 -11.41 6.51 -0.33
CA LEU A 83 -11.66 7.88 -0.79
C LEU A 83 -13.15 8.17 -1.00
N ALA A 84 -13.93 7.18 -1.45
CA ALA A 84 -15.37 7.34 -1.66
C ALA A 84 -16.19 7.24 -0.36
N GLY A 85 -15.59 6.82 0.76
CA GLY A 85 -16.32 6.54 2.01
C GLY A 85 -17.33 5.40 1.87
N ASN A 86 -17.07 4.47 0.94
CA ASN A 86 -17.96 3.36 0.59
C ASN A 86 -17.26 2.02 0.81
N GLU A 87 -18.03 0.95 0.84
CA GLU A 87 -17.47 -0.41 0.77
C GLU A 87 -16.79 -0.63 -0.58
N MET A 88 -15.82 -1.54 -0.59
CA MET A 88 -15.08 -1.90 -1.80
C MET A 88 -15.97 -2.64 -2.79
N VAL A 89 -15.57 -2.63 -4.06
CA VAL A 89 -16.38 -3.18 -5.14
C VAL A 89 -16.25 -4.70 -5.19
N LEU A 90 -15.07 -5.27 -4.89
CA LEU A 90 -14.95 -6.72 -4.69
C LEU A 90 -15.41 -7.13 -3.30
N GLY A 91 -16.07 -8.29 -3.27
CA GLY A 91 -16.53 -8.90 -2.03
C GLY A 91 -15.38 -9.33 -1.12
N ARG A 92 -15.68 -9.38 0.17
CA ARG A 92 -14.74 -9.74 1.24
C ARG A 92 -14.06 -11.08 1.00
N GLU A 93 -14.77 -12.04 0.43
CA GLU A 93 -14.31 -13.40 0.15
C GLU A 93 -13.02 -13.46 -0.70
N TRP A 94 -12.77 -12.48 -1.56
CA TRP A 94 -11.54 -12.40 -2.35
C TRP A 94 -10.30 -12.17 -1.48
N TYR A 95 -10.42 -11.22 -0.54
CA TYR A 95 -9.34 -10.86 0.38
C TYR A 95 -9.07 -11.98 1.39
N ILE A 96 -10.12 -12.65 1.87
CA ILE A 96 -9.99 -13.82 2.76
C ILE A 96 -9.26 -14.96 2.05
N ALA A 97 -9.72 -15.34 0.85
CA ALA A 97 -9.11 -16.44 0.11
C ALA A 97 -7.62 -16.22 -0.13
N LYS A 98 -7.22 -14.98 -0.43
CA LYS A 98 -5.80 -14.63 -0.62
C LYS A 98 -5.01 -14.67 0.69
N GLU A 99 -5.52 -14.06 1.77
CA GLU A 99 -4.83 -14.07 3.06
C GLU A 99 -4.66 -15.50 3.61
N ASP A 100 -5.71 -16.32 3.55
CA ASP A 100 -5.67 -17.70 4.02
C ASP A 100 -4.63 -18.53 3.24
N TYR A 101 -4.57 -18.36 1.92
CA TYR A 101 -3.55 -18.99 1.10
C TYR A 101 -2.14 -18.51 1.46
N ASP A 102 -1.92 -17.20 1.60
CA ASP A 102 -0.60 -16.67 1.95
C ASP A 102 -0.18 -17.09 3.37
N ALA A 103 -1.12 -17.21 4.30
CA ALA A 103 -0.86 -17.73 5.63
C ALA A 103 -0.40 -19.19 5.59
N GLN A 104 -1.03 -20.02 4.76
CA GLN A 104 -0.60 -21.40 4.52
C GLN A 104 0.79 -21.45 3.89
N GLN A 105 1.08 -20.61 2.89
CA GLN A 105 2.41 -20.55 2.26
C GLN A 105 3.48 -20.09 3.25
N ALA A 106 3.23 -19.05 4.02
CA ALA A 106 4.15 -18.53 5.04
C ALA A 106 4.42 -19.57 6.15
N THR A 107 3.41 -20.36 6.53
CA THR A 107 3.56 -21.46 7.50
C THR A 107 4.40 -22.60 6.93
N LYS A 108 4.17 -22.96 5.65
CA LYS A 108 4.91 -24.02 4.98
C LYS A 108 6.37 -23.65 4.71
N TYR A 109 6.64 -22.36 4.47
CA TYR A 109 7.96 -21.84 4.14
C TYR A 109 8.37 -20.70 5.10
N PRO A 110 8.61 -21.01 6.39
CA PRO A 110 8.84 -19.99 7.41
C PRO A 110 10.12 -19.16 7.19
N GLY A 111 11.12 -19.72 6.51
CA GLY A 111 12.36 -19.03 6.16
C GLY A 111 12.34 -18.29 4.81
N ASN A 112 11.23 -18.35 4.05
CA ASN A 112 11.13 -17.67 2.77
C ASN A 112 10.55 -16.26 2.96
N ALA A 113 11.38 -15.24 2.76
CA ALA A 113 11.00 -13.84 2.95
C ALA A 113 9.81 -13.43 2.08
N ASP A 114 9.80 -13.79 0.79
CA ASP A 114 8.71 -13.46 -0.13
C ASP A 114 7.37 -14.00 0.35
N LYS A 115 7.32 -15.23 0.89
CA LYS A 115 6.07 -15.79 1.44
C LYS A 115 5.60 -15.05 2.68
N GLN A 116 6.51 -14.63 3.56
CA GLN A 116 6.16 -13.80 4.72
C GLN A 116 5.67 -12.40 4.29
N LEU A 117 6.34 -11.78 3.31
CA LEU A 117 5.96 -10.47 2.78
C LEU A 117 4.63 -10.50 2.04
N ASN A 118 4.35 -11.57 1.28
CA ASN A 118 3.04 -11.79 0.68
C ASN A 118 1.93 -11.86 1.75
N LEU A 119 2.16 -12.56 2.86
CA LEU A 119 1.22 -12.60 3.97
C LEU A 119 1.02 -11.21 4.59
N ALA A 120 2.10 -10.49 4.88
CA ALA A 120 2.04 -9.11 5.40
C ALA A 120 1.23 -8.19 4.47
N ALA A 121 1.44 -8.28 3.16
CA ALA A 121 0.72 -7.49 2.16
C ALA A 121 -0.76 -7.90 2.05
N SER A 122 -1.09 -9.18 2.23
CA SER A 122 -2.49 -9.65 2.24
C SER A 122 -3.23 -9.22 3.50
N ILE A 123 -2.57 -9.26 4.66
CA ILE A 123 -3.09 -8.67 5.92
C ILE A 123 -3.38 -7.19 5.73
N ASN A 124 -2.45 -6.43 5.14
CA ASN A 124 -2.62 -5.00 4.89
C ASN A 124 -3.84 -4.69 4.00
N ARG A 125 -4.05 -5.47 2.94
CA ARG A 125 -5.21 -5.32 2.04
C ARG A 125 -6.51 -5.68 2.73
N ARG A 126 -6.58 -6.80 3.46
CA ARG A 126 -7.78 -7.17 4.21
C ARG A 126 -8.08 -6.15 5.30
N PHE A 127 -7.05 -5.62 5.97
CA PHE A 127 -7.20 -4.51 6.91
C PHE A 127 -7.86 -3.29 6.24
N GLY A 128 -7.38 -2.88 5.05
CA GLY A 128 -7.95 -1.75 4.31
C GLY A 128 -9.44 -1.96 3.97
N LEU A 129 -9.82 -3.17 3.55
CA LEU A 129 -11.21 -3.56 3.31
C LEU A 129 -12.08 -3.39 4.56
N GLU A 130 -11.65 -4.01 5.66
CA GLU A 130 -12.43 -4.05 6.91
C GLU A 130 -12.54 -2.64 7.52
N MET A 131 -11.46 -1.85 7.46
CA MET A 131 -11.47 -0.44 7.87
C MET A 131 -12.48 0.37 7.05
N ALA A 132 -12.46 0.27 5.72
CA ALA A 132 -13.41 1.01 4.88
C ALA A 132 -14.87 0.65 5.20
N SER A 133 -15.18 -0.63 5.34
CA SER A 133 -16.55 -1.09 5.71
C SER A 133 -16.95 -0.62 7.10
N LEU A 134 -16.07 -0.75 8.11
CA LEU A 134 -16.37 -0.36 9.49
C LEU A 134 -16.67 1.14 9.61
N TYR A 135 -15.85 1.99 8.98
CA TYR A 135 -16.03 3.44 9.03
C TYR A 135 -17.23 3.91 8.19
N ALA A 136 -17.54 3.24 7.07
CA ALA A 136 -18.76 3.50 6.31
C ALA A 136 -20.02 3.11 7.10
N LYS A 137 -19.98 2.02 7.87
CA LYS A 137 -21.07 1.63 8.78
C LYS A 137 -21.28 2.67 9.88
N LEU A 138 -20.19 3.16 10.48
CA LEU A 138 -20.25 4.20 11.50
C LEU A 138 -20.85 5.50 10.94
N SER A 139 -20.36 5.98 9.80
CA SER A 139 -20.81 7.25 9.21
C SER A 139 -22.29 7.24 8.81
N ARG A 140 -22.82 6.07 8.47
CA ARG A 140 -24.25 5.84 8.13
C ARG A 140 -25.11 5.48 9.34
N GLY A 141 -24.55 5.40 10.55
CA GLY A 141 -25.28 5.04 11.77
C GLY A 141 -25.77 3.58 11.80
N MET A 142 -25.11 2.68 11.05
CA MET A 142 -25.50 1.26 10.94
C MET A 142 -24.86 0.37 12.00
N ILE A 143 -23.98 0.92 12.85
CA ILE A 143 -23.31 0.21 13.94
C ILE A 143 -23.32 1.10 15.20
N PRO A 144 -23.65 0.55 16.39
CA PRO A 144 -23.50 1.27 17.65
C PRO A 144 -22.04 1.66 17.94
N ILE A 145 -21.83 2.78 18.64
CA ILE A 145 -20.48 3.28 18.92
C ILE A 145 -19.63 2.31 19.75
N ASP A 146 -20.23 1.62 20.71
CA ASP A 146 -19.52 0.65 21.57
C ASP A 146 -19.04 -0.57 20.75
N GLU A 147 -19.87 -1.03 19.81
CA GLU A 147 -19.51 -2.11 18.90
C GLU A 147 -18.44 -1.66 17.89
N PHE A 148 -18.54 -0.43 17.40
CA PHE A 148 -17.50 0.17 16.55
C PHE A 148 -16.15 0.20 17.27
N ILE A 149 -16.10 0.64 18.53
CA ILE A 149 -14.84 0.71 19.30
C ILE A 149 -14.19 -0.68 19.40
N ILE A 150 -14.98 -1.72 19.72
CA ILE A 150 -14.47 -3.09 19.81
C ILE A 150 -13.91 -3.57 18.46
N GLN A 151 -14.64 -3.36 17.36
CA GLN A 151 -14.17 -3.75 16.03
C GLN A 151 -12.96 -2.93 15.58
N ASN A 152 -12.89 -1.64 15.94
CA ASN A 152 -11.76 -0.75 15.64
C ASN A 152 -10.49 -1.20 16.38
N ASP A 153 -10.61 -1.67 17.63
CA ASP A 153 -9.48 -2.24 18.37
C ASP A 153 -8.99 -3.56 17.75
N GLN A 154 -9.90 -4.41 17.27
CA GLN A 154 -9.56 -5.64 16.54
C GLN A 154 -8.84 -5.35 15.22
N LEU A 155 -9.23 -4.28 14.51
CA LEU A 155 -8.50 -3.79 13.33
C LEU A 155 -7.07 -3.41 13.71
N GLY A 156 -6.89 -2.66 14.80
CA GLY A 156 -5.56 -2.29 15.31
C GLY A 156 -4.67 -3.51 15.55
N GLN A 157 -5.21 -4.55 16.19
CA GLN A 157 -4.49 -5.81 16.42
C GLN A 157 -4.13 -6.52 15.10
N THR A 158 -5.03 -6.49 14.11
CA THR A 158 -4.75 -7.07 12.79
C THR A 158 -3.57 -6.37 12.11
N LEU A 159 -3.47 -5.05 12.23
CA LEU A 159 -2.36 -4.29 11.68
C LEU A 159 -1.03 -4.59 12.40
N GLU A 160 -1.05 -4.80 13.72
CA GLU A 160 0.17 -5.20 14.47
C GLU A 160 0.67 -6.59 14.05
N ARG A 161 -0.18 -7.51 13.58
CA ARG A 161 0.29 -8.80 13.01
C ARG A 161 1.19 -8.60 11.79
N MET A 162 0.92 -7.59 10.96
CA MET A 162 1.81 -7.23 9.85
C MET A 162 3.18 -6.80 10.38
N ARG A 163 3.19 -5.93 11.40
CA ARG A 163 4.41 -5.47 12.06
C ARG A 163 5.22 -6.63 12.63
N GLU A 164 4.58 -7.55 13.35
CA GLU A 164 5.23 -8.73 13.93
C GLU A 164 5.91 -9.60 12.86
N ILE A 165 5.34 -9.69 11.65
CA ILE A 165 6.00 -10.38 10.52
C ILE A 165 7.25 -9.62 10.10
N LEU A 166 7.17 -8.30 9.93
CA LEU A 166 8.30 -7.48 9.48
C LEU A 166 9.44 -7.43 10.50
N GLU A 167 9.13 -7.43 11.80
CA GLU A 167 10.14 -7.43 12.87
C GLU A 167 10.99 -8.70 12.91
N LYS A 168 10.50 -9.83 12.38
CA LYS A 168 11.29 -11.08 12.28
C LYS A 168 12.55 -10.91 11.42
N PHE A 169 12.55 -9.94 10.51
CA PHE A 169 13.70 -9.69 9.64
C PHE A 169 14.81 -8.89 10.32
N HIS A 170 14.56 -8.24 11.46
CA HIS A 170 15.48 -7.29 12.08
C HIS A 170 16.89 -7.87 12.35
N ASN A 171 16.96 -9.15 12.74
CA ASN A 171 18.22 -9.84 13.04
C ASN A 171 18.85 -10.54 11.82
N SER A 172 18.36 -10.26 10.61
CA SER A 172 18.91 -10.81 9.38
C SER A 172 20.28 -10.21 9.06
N GLU A 173 21.14 -10.98 8.38
CA GLU A 173 22.41 -10.49 7.82
C GLU A 173 22.23 -9.40 6.75
N TYR A 174 21.01 -9.31 6.21
CA TYR A 174 20.61 -8.29 5.25
C TYR A 174 20.11 -6.99 5.89
N ALA A 175 20.01 -6.93 7.23
CA ALA A 175 19.74 -5.67 7.93
C ALA A 175 20.98 -4.76 7.87
N VAL A 176 20.77 -3.48 7.55
CA VAL A 176 21.84 -2.49 7.38
C VAL A 176 22.19 -1.89 8.74
N TRP A 177 23.33 -2.30 9.29
CA TRP A 177 23.84 -1.78 10.58
C TRP A 177 24.86 -0.65 10.42
N GLN A 178 25.46 -0.53 9.24
CA GLN A 178 26.47 0.48 8.94
C GLN A 178 26.19 1.10 7.58
N TYR A 179 26.44 2.41 7.48
CA TYR A 179 26.25 3.20 6.26
C TYR A 179 27.61 3.75 5.80
N PRO A 180 28.43 2.94 5.11
CA PRO A 180 29.76 3.36 4.67
C PRO A 180 29.69 4.54 3.69
N ASP A 181 28.70 4.55 2.80
CA ASP A 181 28.47 5.61 1.81
C ASP A 181 27.55 6.72 2.33
N ARG A 182 27.53 6.94 3.65
CA ARG A 182 26.68 8.00 4.24
C ARG A 182 27.08 9.36 3.69
N GLN A 183 26.07 10.11 3.25
CA GLN A 183 26.21 11.51 2.89
C GLN A 183 26.02 12.35 4.17
N PRO A 184 26.80 13.42 4.36
CA PRO A 184 26.61 14.31 5.50
C PRO A 184 25.19 14.90 5.51
N LEU A 185 24.58 14.95 6.70
CA LEU A 185 23.33 15.68 6.89
C LEU A 185 23.57 17.19 6.74
N THR A 186 22.58 17.86 6.18
CA THR A 186 22.51 19.27 5.88
C THR A 186 21.35 19.90 6.64
N GLU A 187 21.26 21.23 6.62
CA GLU A 187 20.14 21.95 7.21
C GLU A 187 18.80 21.64 6.52
N ASP A 188 18.82 21.10 5.29
CA ASP A 188 17.64 20.70 4.52
C ASP A 188 17.07 19.33 4.96
N ASP A 189 17.85 18.50 5.66
CA ASP A 189 17.44 17.15 6.04
C ASP A 189 16.44 17.17 7.20
N ILE A 190 15.24 16.61 6.98
CA ILE A 190 14.16 16.62 7.97
C ILE A 190 14.24 15.46 8.98
N VAL A 191 15.07 14.45 8.69
CA VAL A 191 15.21 13.21 9.45
C VAL A 191 16.65 12.71 9.32
N ASP A 192 17.09 11.88 10.27
CA ASP A 192 18.31 11.08 10.11
C ASP A 192 17.96 9.73 9.46
N PRO A 193 18.33 9.49 8.19
CA PRO A 193 18.03 8.24 7.49
C PRO A 193 18.94 7.08 7.96
N TYR A 194 20.03 7.35 8.66
CA TYR A 194 21.12 6.39 8.91
C TYR A 194 20.95 5.62 10.24
N ILE A 195 19.75 5.11 10.49
CA ILE A 195 19.44 4.35 11.71
C ILE A 195 19.87 2.89 11.57
N PRO A 196 20.81 2.38 12.39
CA PRO A 196 21.23 0.98 12.34
C PRO A 196 20.07 0.01 12.53
N GLY A 197 19.99 -1.01 11.67
CA GLY A 197 18.89 -1.98 11.64
C GLY A 197 17.56 -1.43 11.13
N GLY A 198 17.55 -0.17 10.67
CA GLY A 198 16.36 0.55 10.21
C GLY A 198 16.07 0.43 8.72
N MET A 199 16.88 -0.34 7.98
CA MET A 199 16.75 -0.61 6.54
C MET A 199 17.33 -2.00 6.21
N TYR A 200 16.88 -2.58 5.11
CA TYR A 200 17.29 -3.88 4.59
C TYR A 200 17.89 -3.77 3.18
N ARG A 201 18.78 -4.69 2.81
CA ARG A 201 19.43 -4.73 1.48
C ARG A 201 19.30 -6.10 0.81
N GLY A 202 19.65 -6.17 -0.47
CA GLY A 202 19.71 -7.43 -1.22
C GLY A 202 18.35 -8.17 -1.20
N PRO A 203 18.31 -9.48 -0.90
CA PRO A 203 17.08 -10.27 -0.91
C PRO A 203 15.95 -9.79 0.03
N LEU A 204 16.25 -8.92 1.00
CA LEU A 204 15.24 -8.34 1.91
C LEU A 204 14.86 -6.90 1.54
N TRP A 205 15.19 -6.43 0.34
CA TRP A 205 14.88 -5.07 -0.09
C TRP A 205 13.40 -4.70 0.05
N ASP A 206 12.49 -5.61 -0.31
CA ASP A 206 11.05 -5.37 -0.26
C ASP A 206 10.48 -5.23 1.16
N VAL A 207 11.24 -5.65 2.18
CA VAL A 207 10.89 -5.39 3.59
C VAL A 207 10.83 -3.88 3.86
N ASN A 208 11.66 -3.07 3.19
CA ASN A 208 11.62 -1.62 3.33
C ASN A 208 10.30 -1.02 2.83
N VAL A 209 9.83 -1.49 1.67
CA VAL A 209 8.56 -1.06 1.07
C VAL A 209 7.40 -1.48 1.97
N ALA A 210 7.42 -2.71 2.48
CA ALA A 210 6.40 -3.20 3.39
C ALA A 210 6.34 -2.40 4.72
N TRP A 211 7.48 -1.94 5.24
CA TRP A 211 7.49 -1.02 6.38
C TRP A 211 6.85 0.33 6.06
N ILE A 212 7.14 0.90 4.87
CA ILE A 212 6.50 2.16 4.44
C ILE A 212 4.99 1.99 4.32
N ASP A 213 4.53 0.89 3.72
CA ASP A 213 3.11 0.55 3.62
C ASP A 213 2.46 0.41 5.00
N TYR A 214 3.12 -0.30 5.93
CA TYR A 214 2.64 -0.43 7.30
C TYR A 214 2.47 0.95 7.98
N TYR A 215 3.48 1.82 7.92
CA TYR A 215 3.38 3.15 8.53
C TYR A 215 2.32 4.03 7.86
N SER A 216 2.19 3.95 6.54
CA SER A 216 1.16 4.67 5.77
C SER A 216 -0.25 4.24 6.16
N THR A 217 -0.50 2.92 6.17
CA THR A 217 -1.77 2.34 6.63
C THR A 217 -2.06 2.70 8.08
N LYS A 218 -1.07 2.58 8.98
CA LYS A 218 -1.23 2.92 10.40
C LYS A 218 -1.56 4.40 10.58
N THR A 219 -0.92 5.27 9.80
CA THR A 219 -1.22 6.72 9.80
C THR A 219 -2.66 6.98 9.40
N MET A 220 -3.13 6.37 8.29
CA MET A 220 -4.53 6.52 7.85
C MET A 220 -5.52 6.02 8.90
N PHE A 221 -5.28 4.83 9.46
CA PHE A 221 -6.11 4.24 10.50
C PHE A 221 -6.22 5.14 11.75
N LYS A 222 -5.08 5.63 12.23
CA LYS A 222 -5.01 6.53 13.38
C LYS A 222 -5.65 7.87 13.10
N TYR A 223 -5.57 8.37 11.88
CA TYR A 223 -6.22 9.61 11.46
C TYR A 223 -7.75 9.45 11.46
N GLN A 224 -8.26 8.37 10.87
CA GLN A 224 -9.69 8.07 10.88
C GLN A 224 -10.21 7.87 12.32
N SER A 225 -9.47 7.14 13.16
CA SER A 225 -9.80 6.97 14.59
C SER A 225 -9.84 8.31 15.34
N LEU A 226 -8.91 9.23 15.03
CA LEU A 226 -8.87 10.57 15.63
C LEU A 226 -10.12 11.38 15.24
N LEU A 227 -10.54 11.30 13.98
CA LEU A 227 -11.72 12.03 13.49
C LEU A 227 -13.04 11.46 14.02
N SER A 228 -13.17 10.13 14.06
CA SER A 228 -14.44 9.46 14.37
C SER A 228 -14.69 9.30 15.87
N VAL A 229 -13.66 8.93 16.64
CA VAL A 229 -13.79 8.57 18.06
C VAL A 229 -12.78 9.29 18.96
N ARG A 230 -12.00 10.22 18.42
CA ARG A 230 -10.95 10.95 19.13
C ARG A 230 -9.93 10.03 19.82
N GLN A 231 -9.74 8.83 19.27
CA GLN A 231 -8.66 7.93 19.66
C GLN A 231 -7.45 8.21 18.74
N SER A 232 -6.25 8.38 19.31
CA SER A 232 -5.02 8.91 18.66
C SER A 232 -4.77 10.40 18.95
N SER A 233 -3.60 10.90 18.53
CA SER A 233 -3.17 12.28 18.69
C SER A 233 -2.47 12.81 17.44
N PRO A 234 -2.50 14.13 17.18
CA PRO A 234 -1.72 14.74 16.11
C PRO A 234 -0.21 14.43 16.20
N SER A 235 0.33 14.34 17.42
CA SER A 235 1.73 13.96 17.65
C SER A 235 2.05 12.52 17.23
N GLU A 236 1.13 11.58 17.44
CA GLU A 236 1.29 10.19 16.98
C GLU A 236 1.31 10.12 15.44
N LEU A 237 0.42 10.87 14.78
CA LEU A 237 0.38 10.96 13.31
C LEU A 237 1.66 11.58 12.75
N GLN A 238 2.16 12.64 13.38
CA GLN A 238 3.41 13.28 12.99
C GLN A 238 4.61 12.35 13.16
N HIS A 239 4.66 11.57 14.24
CA HIS A 239 5.72 10.59 14.46
C HIS A 239 5.72 9.50 13.36
N LEU A 240 4.55 8.93 13.03
CA LEU A 240 4.43 7.96 11.95
C LEU A 240 4.80 8.54 10.57
N ALA A 241 4.51 9.82 10.34
CA ALA A 241 4.93 10.51 9.12
C ALA A 241 6.45 10.67 9.04
N LEU A 242 7.10 11.04 10.15
CA LEU A 242 8.56 11.17 10.19
C LEU A 242 9.26 9.82 10.01
N GLU A 243 8.71 8.72 10.52
CA GLU A 243 9.25 7.38 10.26
C GLU A 243 9.14 6.98 8.77
N GLN A 244 8.05 7.36 8.10
CA GLN A 244 7.95 7.20 6.64
C GLN A 244 8.99 8.04 5.91
N CYS A 245 9.12 9.33 6.27
CA CYS A 245 10.14 10.21 5.70
C CYS A 245 11.54 9.61 5.88
N ARG A 246 11.86 9.09 7.07
CA ARG A 246 13.13 8.44 7.39
C ARG A 246 13.43 7.27 6.46
N LEU A 247 12.48 6.35 6.28
CA LEU A 247 12.66 5.19 5.40
C LEU A 247 12.81 5.60 3.93
N ILE A 248 11.98 6.53 3.45
CA ILE A 248 12.07 7.04 2.08
C ILE A 248 13.45 7.68 1.84
N GLU A 249 13.93 8.47 2.80
CA GLU A 249 15.23 9.12 2.75
C GLU A 249 16.41 8.14 2.82
N ALA A 250 16.27 7.04 3.57
CA ALA A 250 17.24 5.96 3.61
C ALA A 250 17.32 5.22 2.27
N ILE A 251 16.17 4.89 1.68
CA ILE A 251 16.09 4.24 0.37
C ILE A 251 16.69 5.14 -0.72
N GLU A 252 16.32 6.42 -0.76
CA GLU A 252 16.84 7.38 -1.74
C GLU A 252 18.37 7.47 -1.72
N ARG A 253 18.97 7.54 -0.53
CA ARG A 253 20.42 7.66 -0.39
C ARG A 253 21.15 6.33 -0.56
N TRP A 254 20.44 5.22 -0.67
CA TRP A 254 21.07 3.91 -0.86
C TRP A 254 21.72 3.82 -2.25
N PRO A 255 23.01 3.40 -2.34
CA PRO A 255 23.72 3.32 -3.61
C PRO A 255 23.12 2.28 -4.58
N GLU A 256 22.69 1.14 -4.06
CA GLU A 256 22.25 -0.03 -4.85
C GLU A 256 20.73 -0.06 -5.10
N LYS A 257 20.03 1.06 -4.88
CA LYS A 257 18.58 1.11 -5.12
C LYS A 257 18.26 0.87 -6.61
N GLU A 258 17.22 0.09 -6.87
CA GLU A 258 16.78 -0.21 -8.24
C GLU A 258 16.11 0.99 -8.91
N ASN A 259 16.12 1.04 -10.25
CA ASN A 259 15.35 2.05 -10.98
C ASN A 259 13.84 1.86 -10.75
N GLY A 260 13.10 2.96 -10.63
CA GLY A 260 11.65 2.92 -10.41
C GLY A 260 11.23 2.56 -8.98
N TYR A 261 12.17 2.44 -8.02
CA TYR A 261 11.88 2.15 -6.62
C TYR A 261 10.80 3.05 -5.99
N MET A 262 10.75 4.34 -6.35
CA MET A 262 9.74 5.28 -5.86
C MET A 262 8.30 4.90 -6.21
N PHE A 263 8.10 4.13 -7.28
CA PHE A 263 6.76 3.69 -7.68
C PHE A 263 6.14 2.73 -6.68
N THR A 264 6.95 2.00 -5.93
CA THR A 264 6.49 1.01 -4.96
C THR A 264 5.79 1.64 -3.75
N TYR A 265 6.10 2.89 -3.41
CA TYR A 265 5.57 3.56 -2.21
C TYR A 265 5.01 4.97 -2.47
N LYS A 266 4.69 5.31 -3.73
CA LYS A 266 4.28 6.67 -4.12
C LYS A 266 3.11 7.23 -3.29
N ASN A 267 2.11 6.41 -2.98
CA ASN A 267 0.92 6.83 -2.23
C ASN A 267 1.29 7.20 -0.78
N SER A 268 2.34 6.60 -0.24
CA SER A 268 2.85 6.85 1.11
C SER A 268 3.59 8.19 1.22
N ILE A 269 4.12 8.75 0.12
CA ILE A 269 4.69 10.11 0.09
C ILE A 269 3.60 11.14 0.44
N GLY A 270 2.41 10.98 -0.15
CA GLY A 270 1.27 11.86 0.13
C GLY A 270 0.87 11.81 1.61
N MET A 271 0.78 10.60 2.18
CA MET A 271 0.48 10.40 3.60
C MET A 271 1.53 11.01 4.53
N ALA A 272 2.82 10.81 4.23
CA ALA A 272 3.90 11.43 5.00
C ALA A 272 3.82 12.97 4.96
N CYS A 273 3.61 13.56 3.77
CA CYS A 273 3.48 15.01 3.63
C CYS A 273 2.23 15.57 4.35
N LEU A 274 1.14 14.82 4.40
CA LEU A 274 -0.11 15.25 5.03
C LEU A 274 0.04 15.41 6.55
N PHE A 275 0.89 14.63 7.21
CA PHE A 275 1.06 14.67 8.67
C PHE A 275 2.45 15.12 9.14
N ALA A 276 3.39 15.36 8.23
CA ALA A 276 4.63 16.05 8.55
C ALA A 276 4.37 17.47 9.12
N PRO A 277 5.32 18.01 9.92
CA PRO A 277 5.28 19.40 10.38
C PRO A 277 4.94 20.40 9.27
N LYS A 278 4.18 21.44 9.61
CA LYS A 278 3.72 22.45 8.65
C LYS A 278 4.69 23.62 8.47
N ASP A 279 5.97 23.37 8.66
CA ASP A 279 7.04 24.33 8.40
C ASP A 279 7.51 24.29 6.93
N SER A 280 8.29 25.30 6.55
CA SER A 280 8.81 25.44 5.18
C SER A 280 9.73 24.28 4.77
N LYS A 281 10.46 23.70 5.73
CA LYS A 281 11.46 22.66 5.50
C LYS A 281 10.78 21.34 5.08
N HIS A 282 9.78 20.90 5.83
CA HIS A 282 9.02 19.69 5.51
C HIS A 282 8.13 19.87 4.27
N ALA A 283 7.57 21.05 4.07
CA ALA A 283 6.84 21.37 2.84
C ALA A 283 7.76 21.30 1.61
N MET A 284 8.99 21.81 1.71
CA MET A 284 9.97 21.74 0.64
C MET A 284 10.45 20.31 0.37
N TRP A 285 10.66 19.53 1.44
CA TRP A 285 10.94 18.10 1.33
C TRP A 285 9.89 17.38 0.49
N GLY A 286 8.60 17.55 0.84
CA GLY A 286 7.50 16.93 0.11
C GLY A 286 7.46 17.31 -1.37
N ARG A 287 7.65 18.61 -1.68
CA ARG A 287 7.75 19.11 -3.06
C ARG A 287 8.91 18.48 -3.83
N LYS A 288 10.10 18.39 -3.21
CA LYS A 288 11.28 17.75 -3.82
C LYS A 288 11.00 16.27 -4.13
N ARG A 289 10.32 15.54 -3.22
CA ARG A 289 9.98 14.13 -3.41
C ARG A 289 8.93 13.91 -4.51
N LEU A 290 7.91 14.76 -4.58
CA LEU A 290 6.92 14.71 -5.66
C LEU A 290 7.53 15.08 -7.02
N ALA A 291 8.34 16.14 -7.10
CA ALA A 291 9.03 16.50 -8.33
C ALA A 291 10.00 15.39 -8.78
N LEU A 292 10.63 14.70 -7.83
CA LEU A 292 11.47 13.55 -8.12
C LEU A 292 10.66 12.36 -8.65
N LEU A 293 9.47 12.09 -8.07
CA LEU A 293 8.55 11.08 -8.57
C LEU A 293 8.14 11.37 -10.02
N GLU A 294 7.71 12.60 -10.32
CA GLU A 294 7.35 13.06 -11.68
C GLU A 294 8.53 12.95 -12.66
N ARG A 295 9.76 13.24 -12.22
CA ARG A 295 10.94 13.12 -13.09
C ARG A 295 11.26 11.66 -13.47
N ASN A 296 10.88 10.70 -12.62
CA ASN A 296 11.16 9.28 -12.84
C ASN A 296 10.02 8.55 -13.57
N GLY A 297 8.87 9.21 -13.83
CA GLY A 297 7.68 8.64 -14.48
C GLY A 297 7.05 9.56 -15.50
#